data_AF-A0A497UYL1-F1
#
_entry.id   AF-A0A497UYL1-F1
#
_cell.length_a   1.000
_cell.length_b   1.000
_cell.length_c   1.000
_cell.angle_alpha   90.00
_cell.angle_beta   90.00
_cell.angle_gamma   90.00
#
_symmetry.space_group_name_H-M   'P 1'
#
loop_
_entity.id
_entity.type
_entity.pdbx_description
1 polymer ?
#
loop_
_entity_poly.entity_id
_entity_poly.type
_entity_poly.pdbx_seq_one_letter_code
_entity_poly.pdbx_strand_id
1 'polypeptide(L)'
;MKKFIAILSVFFAFTIASFAQTSPADLAKKDVASLSETVTLSEQNKATFLELFKKKHEALSKPGLTDDKKKVIYKSIDAKLRGTLSAEQMAKIDSNPELLKQLTQN
;
A
#
# COMPACT_ATOMS: atom_id res chain seq x y z
N MET A 1 -0.93 55.15 -21.17
CA MET A 1 -0.07 54.01 -20.77
C MET A 1 -0.72 53.27 -19.61
N LYS A 2 -0.86 51.95 -19.77
CA LYS A 2 -0.72 50.90 -18.76
C LYS A 2 -1.23 51.22 -17.35
N LYS A 3 -2.44 50.80 -16.94
CA LYS A 3 -2.76 50.31 -15.56
C LYS A 3 -4.08 49.50 -15.55
N PHE A 4 -4.12 48.36 -16.26
CA PHE A 4 -5.19 47.34 -16.10
C PHE A 4 -4.59 45.98 -15.73
N ILE A 5 -3.63 45.97 -14.79
CA ILE A 5 -3.07 44.73 -14.26
C ILE A 5 -3.00 44.87 -12.75
N ALA A 6 -4.04 44.41 -12.04
CA ALA A 6 -3.95 44.15 -10.60
C ALA A 6 -5.09 43.29 -10.00
N ILE A 7 -5.94 42.61 -10.77
CA ILE A 7 -7.07 41.85 -10.17
C ILE A 7 -7.23 40.45 -10.78
N LEU A 8 -6.14 39.80 -11.18
CA LEU A 8 -6.18 38.39 -11.60
C LEU A 8 -5.08 37.55 -10.95
N SER A 9 -4.87 37.74 -9.64
CA SER A 9 -3.80 37.03 -8.92
C SER A 9 -4.21 36.43 -7.57
N VAL A 10 -5.49 36.50 -7.18
CA VAL A 10 -5.92 35.97 -5.86
C VAL A 10 -6.51 34.55 -5.93
N PHE A 11 -6.73 33.99 -7.13
CA PHE A 11 -7.33 32.64 -7.27
C PHE A 11 -6.35 31.52 -7.66
N PHE A 12 -5.04 31.76 -7.63
CA PHE A 12 -4.03 30.75 -8.00
C PHE A 12 -3.15 30.26 -6.84
N ALA A 13 -3.57 30.47 -5.59
CA ALA A 13 -2.87 29.95 -4.40
C ALA A 13 -3.60 28.80 -3.69
N PHE A 14 -4.58 28.18 -4.35
CA PHE A 14 -5.14 26.89 -3.93
C PHE A 14 -4.81 25.82 -4.97
N THR A 15 -3.54 25.77 -5.41
CA THR A 15 -3.02 24.60 -6.13
C THR A 15 -2.87 23.46 -5.13
N ILE A 16 -4.00 22.82 -4.84
CA ILE A 16 -4.14 21.38 -4.66
C ILE A 16 -3.01 20.77 -3.82
N ALA A 17 -2.99 21.11 -2.53
CA ALA A 17 -2.50 20.17 -1.53
C ALA A 17 -3.54 19.05 -1.33
N SER A 18 -3.96 18.38 -2.40
CA SER A 18 -4.52 17.03 -2.28
C SER A 18 -3.35 16.10 -2.00
N PHE A 19 -2.76 16.24 -0.81
CA PHE A 19 -2.22 15.08 -0.11
C PHE A 19 -3.44 14.21 0.17
N ALA A 20 -3.90 13.45 -0.82
CA ALA A 20 -4.88 12.43 -0.61
C ALA A 20 -4.29 11.52 0.46
N GLN A 21 -4.74 11.70 1.70
CA GLN A 21 -4.40 10.85 2.83
C GLN A 21 -4.90 9.47 2.44
N THR A 22 -4.04 8.71 1.78
CA THR A 22 -4.42 7.44 1.15
C THR A 22 -4.80 6.53 2.29
N SER A 23 -6.07 6.11 2.32
CA SER A 23 -6.56 5.34 3.44
C SER A 23 -5.85 3.98 3.51
N PRO A 24 -5.72 3.37 4.69
CA PRO A 24 -5.21 2.00 4.81
C PRO A 24 -5.97 1.01 3.90
N ALA A 25 -7.26 1.25 3.65
CA ALA A 25 -8.06 0.44 2.76
C ALA A 25 -7.64 0.60 1.29
N ASP A 26 -7.28 1.81 0.84
CA ASP A 26 -6.85 2.03 -0.55
C ASP A 26 -5.45 1.48 -0.79
N LEU A 27 -4.54 1.60 0.19
CA LEU A 27 -3.23 0.94 0.13
C LEU A 27 -3.36 -0.59 0.11
N ALA A 28 -4.28 -1.15 0.90
CA ALA A 28 -4.55 -2.57 0.91
C ALA A 28 -5.08 -3.07 -0.45
N LYS A 29 -5.99 -2.33 -1.09
CA LYS A 29 -6.47 -2.66 -2.45
C LYS A 29 -5.32 -2.68 -3.45
N LYS A 30 -4.40 -1.71 -3.37
CA LYS A 30 -3.21 -1.67 -4.24
C LYS A 30 -2.32 -2.90 -4.04
N ASP A 31 -2.08 -3.29 -2.79
CA ASP A 31 -1.28 -4.49 -2.50
C ASP A 31 -1.95 -5.78 -3.03
N VAL A 32 -3.28 -5.92 -2.88
CA VAL A 32 -4.02 -7.05 -3.46
C VAL A 32 -3.96 -7.03 -4.98
N ALA A 33 -4.05 -5.86 -5.61
CA ALA A 33 -3.93 -5.71 -7.06
C ALA A 33 -2.55 -6.18 -7.55
N SER A 34 -1.46 -5.67 -6.95
CA SER A 34 -0.09 -6.10 -7.28
C SER A 34 0.13 -7.61 -7.07
N LEU A 35 -0.45 -8.17 -6.00
CA LEU A 35 -0.40 -9.61 -5.77
C LEU A 35 -1.17 -10.39 -6.86
N SER A 36 -2.35 -9.90 -7.24
CA SER A 36 -3.22 -10.54 -8.24
C SER A 36 -2.65 -10.48 -9.67
N GLU A 37 -1.79 -9.50 -9.96
CA GLU A 37 -1.06 -9.41 -11.22
C GLU A 37 -0.02 -10.52 -11.37
N THR A 38 0.53 -11.02 -10.26
CA THR A 38 1.57 -12.05 -10.26
C THR A 38 1.00 -13.46 -10.08
N VAL A 39 -0.06 -13.61 -9.28
CA VAL A 39 -0.69 -14.91 -9.01
C VAL A 39 -2.20 -14.82 -9.10
N THR A 40 -2.82 -15.85 -9.66
CA THR A 40 -4.28 -15.97 -9.65
C THR A 40 -4.76 -16.22 -8.21
N LEU A 41 -5.61 -15.33 -7.71
CA LEU A 41 -6.22 -15.43 -6.38
C LEU A 41 -7.71 -15.79 -6.51
N SER A 42 -8.19 -16.69 -5.65
CA SER A 42 -9.63 -16.88 -5.44
C SER A 42 -10.25 -15.63 -4.81
N GLU A 43 -11.56 -15.42 -4.96
CA GLU A 43 -12.27 -14.30 -4.32
C GLU A 43 -12.13 -14.33 -2.79
N GLN A 44 -12.13 -15.52 -2.20
CA GLN A 44 -11.85 -15.70 -0.77
C GLN A 44 -10.45 -15.21 -0.40
N ASN A 45 -9.43 -15.61 -1.15
CA ASN A 45 -8.05 -15.18 -0.89
C ASN A 45 -7.89 -13.67 -1.08
N LYS A 46 -8.53 -13.07 -2.09
CA LYS A 46 -8.55 -11.60 -2.27
C LYS A 46 -9.13 -10.89 -1.06
N ALA A 47 -10.25 -11.37 -0.52
CA ALA A 47 -10.86 -10.80 0.68
C ALA A 47 -9.95 -10.96 1.92
N THR A 48 -9.35 -12.15 2.10
CA THR A 48 -8.38 -12.40 3.17
C THR A 48 -7.16 -11.48 3.09
N PHE A 49 -6.58 -11.31 1.89
CA PHE A 49 -5.43 -10.44 1.72
C PHE A 49 -5.78 -8.96 1.82
N LEU A 50 -6.99 -8.56 1.41
CA LEU A 50 -7.46 -7.19 1.59
C LEU A 50 -7.52 -6.83 3.07
N GLU A 51 -8.11 -7.70 3.90
CA GLU A 51 -8.15 -7.49 5.35
C GLU A 51 -6.73 -7.51 5.96
N LEU A 52 -5.88 -8.44 5.52
CA LEU A 52 -4.51 -8.55 5.98
C LEU A 52 -3.70 -7.27 5.72
N PHE A 53 -3.73 -6.77 4.48
CA PHE A 53 -2.99 -5.56 4.12
C PHE A 53 -3.61 -4.31 4.72
N LYS A 54 -4.94 -4.28 4.94
CA LYS A 54 -5.56 -3.18 5.68
C LYS A 54 -5.01 -3.12 7.10
N LYS A 55 -4.98 -4.26 7.81
CA LYS A 55 -4.38 -4.36 9.15
C LYS A 55 -2.89 -4.00 9.16
N LYS A 56 -2.15 -4.37 8.11
CA LYS A 56 -0.74 -3.95 7.90
C LYS A 56 -0.64 -2.42 7.91
N HIS A 57 -1.37 -1.74 7.02
CA HIS A 57 -1.29 -0.30 6.86
C HIS A 57 -1.82 0.47 8.07
N GLU A 58 -2.86 -0.03 8.74
CA GLU A 58 -3.33 0.51 10.01
C GLU A 58 -2.27 0.41 11.12
N ALA A 59 -1.59 -0.74 11.22
CA ALA A 59 -0.54 -0.94 12.20
C ALA A 59 0.71 -0.08 11.91
N LEU A 60 1.09 0.06 10.63
CA LEU A 60 2.22 0.88 10.20
C LEU A 60 1.98 2.38 10.37
N SER A 61 0.72 2.80 10.38
CA SER A 61 0.31 4.20 10.56
C SER A 61 0.26 4.64 12.03
N LYS A 62 0.55 3.75 12.99
CA LYS A 62 0.51 4.08 14.41
C LYS A 62 1.67 5.02 14.80
N PRO A 63 1.39 6.13 15.52
CA PRO A 63 2.44 7.00 16.05
C PRO A 63 3.39 6.25 16.98
N GLY A 64 4.68 6.58 16.95
CA GLY A 64 5.70 5.97 17.82
C GLY A 64 6.07 4.53 17.46
N LEU A 65 5.75 4.07 16.24
CA LEU A 65 6.15 2.75 15.76
C LEU A 65 7.66 2.72 15.46
N THR A 66 8.39 1.86 16.19
CA THR A 66 9.81 1.65 15.98
C THR A 66 10.07 0.72 14.79
N ASP A 67 11.27 0.78 14.23
CA ASP A 67 11.63 -0.07 13.08
C ASP A 67 11.61 -1.56 13.41
N ASP A 68 11.94 -1.95 14.64
CA ASP A 68 11.82 -3.35 15.05
C ASP A 68 10.36 -3.82 15.11
N LYS A 69 9.43 -2.95 15.52
CA LYS A 69 7.99 -3.27 15.46
C LYS A 69 7.50 -3.36 14.01
N LYS A 70 7.99 -2.51 13.11
CA LYS A 70 7.71 -2.63 11.66
C LYS A 70 8.17 -3.97 11.12
N LYS A 71 9.42 -4.38 11.43
CA LYS A 71 9.95 -5.70 11.02
C LYS A 71 9.08 -6.85 11.52
N VAL A 72 8.55 -6.78 12.74
CA VAL A 72 7.63 -7.81 13.27
C VAL A 72 6.31 -7.85 12.48
N ILE A 73 5.72 -6.69 12.18
CA ILE A 73 4.50 -6.61 11.34
C ILE A 73 4.79 -7.27 10.00
N TYR A 74 5.86 -6.85 9.34
CA TYR A 74 6.32 -7.36 8.06
C TYR A 74 6.56 -8.87 8.01
N LYS A 75 7.24 -9.42 9.02
CA LYS A 75 7.41 -10.88 9.18
C LYS A 75 6.07 -11.60 9.31
N SER A 76 5.09 -11.00 10.00
CA SER A 76 3.75 -11.58 10.10
C SER A 76 3.01 -11.61 8.76
N ILE A 77 3.19 -10.57 7.92
CA ILE A 77 2.64 -10.53 6.57
C ILE A 77 3.28 -11.61 5.69
N ASP A 78 4.60 -11.73 5.70
CA ASP A 78 5.32 -12.76 4.95
C ASP A 78 4.87 -14.18 5.36
N ALA A 79 4.80 -14.45 6.67
CA ALA A 79 4.35 -15.74 7.19
C ALA A 79 2.91 -16.07 6.74
N LYS A 80 2.01 -15.07 6.72
CA LYS A 80 0.63 -15.28 6.27
C LYS A 80 0.51 -15.49 4.77
N LEU A 81 1.32 -14.81 3.95
CA LEU A 81 1.41 -15.10 2.52
C LEU A 81 1.81 -16.55 2.29
N ARG A 82 2.92 -16.97 2.93
CA ARG A 82 3.44 -18.34 2.84
C ARG A 82 2.50 -19.41 3.39
N GLY A 83 1.67 -19.08 4.38
CA GLY A 83 0.69 -19.99 4.95
C GLY A 83 -0.65 -20.06 4.21
N THR A 84 -0.93 -19.11 3.31
CA THR A 84 -2.22 -19.03 2.59
C THR A 84 -2.09 -19.41 1.12
N LEU A 85 -0.96 -19.07 0.50
CA LEU A 85 -0.70 -19.36 -0.91
C LEU A 85 -0.10 -20.75 -1.10
N SER A 86 -0.33 -21.33 -2.28
CA SER A 86 0.34 -22.58 -2.65
C SER A 86 1.85 -22.36 -2.85
N ALA A 87 2.63 -23.43 -2.80
CA ALA A 87 4.06 -23.37 -3.07
C ALA A 87 4.38 -22.77 -4.45
N GLU A 88 3.58 -23.10 -5.47
CA GLU A 88 3.74 -22.57 -6.83
C GLU A 88 3.45 -21.06 -6.91
N GLN A 89 2.43 -20.59 -6.20
CA GLN A 89 2.10 -19.17 -6.11
C GLN A 89 3.22 -18.41 -5.38
N MET A 90 3.71 -18.94 -4.26
CA MET A 90 4.83 -18.32 -3.55
C MET A 90 6.11 -18.31 -4.37
N ALA A 91 6.42 -19.36 -5.14
CA ALA A 91 7.60 -19.37 -5.99
C ALA A 91 7.58 -18.24 -7.04
N LYS A 92 6.39 -17.90 -7.59
CA LYS A 92 6.23 -16.76 -8.50
C LYS A 92 6.49 -15.42 -7.81
N ILE A 93 6.03 -15.27 -6.58
CA ILE A 93 6.25 -14.06 -5.77
C ILE A 93 7.71 -13.93 -5.34
N ASP A 94 8.33 -15.02 -4.89
CA ASP A 94 9.73 -15.08 -4.48
C ASP A 94 10.67 -14.78 -5.68
N SER A 95 10.23 -15.08 -6.90
CA SER A 95 10.92 -14.69 -8.14
C SER A 95 10.75 -13.22 -8.51
N ASN A 96 9.88 -12.47 -7.81
CA ASN A 96 9.66 -11.04 -7.96
C ASN A 96 10.06 -10.31 -6.65
N PRO A 97 11.36 -10.01 -6.46
CA PRO A 97 11.87 -9.43 -5.22
C PRO A 97 11.31 -8.02 -4.94
N GLU A 98 10.95 -7.26 -5.99
CA GLU A 98 10.34 -5.94 -5.83
C GLU A 98 8.95 -6.04 -5.23
N LEU A 99 8.12 -6.97 -5.74
CA LEU A 99 6.81 -7.24 -5.18
C LEU A 99 6.91 -7.75 -3.75
N LEU A 100 7.80 -8.71 -3.48
CA LEU A 100 7.97 -9.26 -2.14
C LEU A 100 8.35 -8.15 -1.15
N LYS A 101 9.29 -7.27 -1.53
CA LYS A 101 9.70 -6.12 -0.72
C LYS A 101 8.54 -5.14 -0.47
N GLN A 102 7.74 -4.82 -1.49
CA GLN A 102 6.56 -3.97 -1.34
C GLN A 102 5.57 -4.55 -0.32
N LEU A 103 5.31 -5.85 -0.40
CA LEU A 103 4.33 -6.50 0.46
C LEU A 103 4.83 -6.69 1.89
N THR A 104 6.13 -6.94 2.08
CA THR A 104 6.68 -7.46 3.34
C THR A 104 7.89 -6.72 3.92
N GLN A 105 8.39 -5.61 3.36
CA GLN A 105 9.63 -5.01 3.88
C GLN A 105 9.75 -3.48 3.83
N ASN A 106 8.88 -2.77 3.10
CA ASN A 106 9.17 -1.38 2.69
C ASN A 106 9.56 -0.42 3.82
#